data_AF-A0A7G2CSZ7-F1
#
_entry.id   AF-A0A7G2CSZ7-F1
#
_cell.length_a   1.000
_cell.length_b   1.000
_cell.length_c   1.000
_cell.angle_alpha   90.00
_cell.angle_beta   90.00
_cell.angle_gamma   90.00
#
_symmetry.space_group_name_H-M   'P 1'
#
loop_
_entity.id
_entity.type
_entity.pdbx_description
1 polymer ?
#
loop_
_entity_poly.entity_id
_entity_poly.type
_entity_poly.pdbx_seq_one_letter_code
_entity_poly.pdbx_strand_id
1 'polypeptide(L)'
;MHNNIDNRSNEEIVKEVYQTKIISFLQQHMHVRLLLSVNRAHPIEESREAIVLAKEVQSAQIQKYKNENTNHHQLLKSICWLVGIDLSGNCYKGDLDALLTLFQTELQGVSLPVTMHAGEKQDETELQHMYDYAPPRYGHLVFTDDRLLTAILTKPVRENEKIPNVEICITSNLLTSGHESVRQHHLCTIWKLFCDVLYKKNENRDETMFDVFVKHPQKCLDDSLLLRTETWKNLQDDYLSEHHQHDRLVLPNIALHTDDRGVFETSMTDELALFLQHPSVLHLNENENKELLFYRVCAFVYVLNVLSLANAFSVSSDIIQKNNNSDNFQLQYLMDQFYAV
;
A
#
# COMPACT_ATOMS: atom_id res chain seq x y z
N MET A 1 49.60 4.87 -29.58
CA MET A 1 48.36 4.19 -29.16
C MET A 1 48.74 3.26 -28.01
N HIS A 2 48.49 3.68 -26.76
CA HIS A 2 48.69 2.82 -25.59
C HIS A 2 47.46 1.92 -25.46
N ASN A 3 47.66 0.61 -25.62
CA ASN A 3 46.67 -0.39 -25.27
C ASN A 3 46.63 -0.47 -23.75
N ASN A 4 45.56 0.05 -23.13
CA ASN A 4 45.25 -0.25 -21.74
C ASN A 4 44.82 -1.72 -21.68
N ILE A 5 45.75 -2.58 -21.25
CA ILE A 5 45.45 -3.97 -20.90
C ILE A 5 44.71 -3.90 -19.57
N ASP A 6 43.44 -4.29 -19.59
CA ASP A 6 42.60 -4.41 -18.42
C ASP A 6 43.17 -5.52 -17.51
N ASN A 7 43.85 -5.11 -16.43
CA ASN A 7 44.54 -6.00 -15.49
C ASN A 7 43.59 -6.64 -14.45
N ARG A 8 42.27 -6.55 -14.65
CA ARG A 8 41.30 -7.16 -13.74
C ARG A 8 41.32 -8.67 -13.85
N SER A 9 41.20 -9.35 -12.71
CA SER A 9 41.09 -10.80 -12.66
C SER A 9 39.82 -11.26 -13.39
N ASN A 10 39.84 -12.47 -13.97
CA ASN A 10 38.66 -13.07 -14.59
C ASN A 10 37.46 -13.11 -13.61
N GLU A 11 37.71 -13.22 -12.30
CA GLU A 11 36.66 -13.20 -11.28
C GLU A 11 36.02 -11.81 -11.12
N GLU A 12 36.80 -10.73 -11.19
CA GLU A 12 36.28 -9.36 -11.16
C GLU A 12 35.45 -9.03 -12.40
N ILE A 13 35.92 -9.47 -13.58
CA ILE A 13 35.18 -9.30 -14.84
C ILE A 13 33.85 -10.06 -14.79
N VAL A 14 33.85 -11.30 -14.29
CA VAL A 14 32.63 -12.10 -14.14
C VAL A 14 31.66 -11.44 -13.14
N LYS A 15 32.15 -10.99 -11.98
CA LYS A 15 31.32 -10.27 -10.98
C LYS A 15 30.69 -9.02 -11.58
N GLU A 16 31.43 -8.20 -12.30
CA GLU A 16 30.92 -6.99 -12.95
C GLU A 16 29.86 -7.31 -14.02
N VAL A 17 30.06 -8.36 -14.83
CA VAL A 17 29.09 -8.81 -15.83
C VAL A 17 27.79 -9.28 -15.16
N TYR A 18 27.89 -10.08 -14.08
CA TYR A 18 26.71 -10.51 -13.33
C TYR A 18 26.02 -9.36 -12.61
N GLN A 19 26.76 -8.45 -11.99
CA GLN A 19 26.21 -7.25 -11.37
C GLN A 19 25.47 -6.39 -12.40
N THR A 20 26.05 -6.17 -13.57
CA THR A 20 25.43 -5.40 -14.66
C THR A 20 24.14 -6.06 -15.13
N LYS A 21 24.14 -7.39 -15.29
CA LYS A 21 22.94 -8.16 -15.65
C LYS A 21 21.86 -8.09 -14.57
N ILE A 22 22.23 -8.24 -13.30
CA ILE A 22 21.30 -8.14 -12.17
C ILE A 22 20.73 -6.73 -12.08
N ILE A 23 21.56 -5.69 -12.13
CA ILE A 23 21.11 -4.29 -12.10
C ILE A 23 20.17 -4.01 -13.29
N SER A 24 20.52 -4.43 -14.51
CA SER A 24 19.65 -4.26 -15.67
C SER A 24 18.33 -5.00 -15.51
N PHE A 25 18.35 -6.23 -14.98
CA PHE A 25 17.13 -7.00 -14.70
C PHE A 25 16.28 -6.28 -13.66
N LEU A 26 16.86 -5.88 -12.53
CA LEU A 26 16.18 -5.15 -11.48
C LEU A 26 15.63 -3.81 -11.96
N GLN A 27 16.33 -3.07 -12.81
CA GLN A 27 15.83 -1.82 -13.40
C GLN A 27 14.65 -2.03 -14.35
N GLN A 28 14.57 -3.20 -14.99
CA GLN A 28 13.45 -3.57 -15.87
C GLN A 28 12.25 -4.10 -15.08
N HIS A 29 12.49 -4.74 -13.94
CA HIS A 29 11.47 -5.49 -13.19
C HIS A 29 11.10 -4.90 -11.81
N MET A 30 11.83 -3.90 -11.30
CA MET A 30 11.48 -3.18 -10.08
C MET A 30 10.93 -1.80 -10.41
N HIS A 31 9.85 -1.43 -9.73
CA HIS A 31 9.27 -0.11 -9.82
C HIS A 31 9.55 0.65 -8.54
N VAL A 32 10.49 1.58 -8.63
CA VAL A 32 10.85 2.46 -7.52
C VAL A 32 10.07 3.76 -7.64
N ARG A 33 9.48 4.14 -6.52
CA ARG A 33 8.83 5.42 -6.28
C ARG A 33 9.29 5.95 -4.94
N LEU A 34 9.31 7.26 -4.81
CA LEU A 34 9.76 7.98 -3.64
C LEU A 34 8.58 8.68 -2.98
N LEU A 35 8.59 8.62 -1.66
CA LEU A 35 7.83 9.50 -0.78
C LEU A 35 8.82 10.45 -0.15
N LEU A 36 8.47 11.73 -0.05
CA LEU A 36 9.25 12.65 0.75
C LEU A 36 8.72 12.60 2.19
N SER A 37 9.56 12.21 3.15
CA SER A 37 9.19 12.19 4.56
C SER A 37 9.35 13.57 5.21
N VAL A 38 8.28 14.04 5.86
CA VAL A 38 8.26 15.19 6.75
C VAL A 38 8.42 14.67 8.17
N ASN A 39 9.55 14.98 8.79
CA ASN A 39 9.85 14.56 10.15
C ASN A 39 9.11 15.46 11.15
N ARG A 40 8.26 14.86 11.99
CA ARG A 40 7.49 15.52 13.05
C ARG A 40 8.36 16.34 14.02
N ALA A 41 9.62 15.97 14.20
CA ALA A 41 10.52 16.69 15.10
C ALA A 41 11.11 17.99 14.52
N HIS A 42 10.97 18.24 13.22
CA HIS A 42 11.53 19.42 12.58
C HIS A 42 10.63 20.66 12.80
N PRO A 43 11.20 21.88 12.77
CA PRO A 43 10.43 23.11 12.75
C PRO A 43 9.46 23.18 11.58
N ILE A 44 8.31 23.83 11.80
CA ILE A 44 7.22 23.90 10.80
C ILE A 44 7.66 24.51 9.46
N GLU A 45 8.61 25.46 9.47
CA GLU A 45 9.13 26.07 8.25
C GLU A 45 9.99 25.10 7.43
N GLU A 46 10.77 24.23 8.08
CA GLU A 46 11.50 23.17 7.37
C GLU A 46 10.52 22.14 6.77
N SER A 47 9.44 21.83 7.49
CA SER A 47 8.35 21.00 6.94
C SER A 47 7.68 21.67 5.73
N ARG A 48 7.49 22.99 5.75
CA ARG A 48 6.93 23.75 4.62
C ARG A 48 7.84 23.67 3.40
N GLU A 49 9.13 23.94 3.58
CA GLU A 49 10.13 23.84 2.51
C GLU A 49 10.12 22.45 1.86
N ALA A 50 10.07 21.41 2.69
CA ALA A 50 9.99 20.02 2.25
C ALA A 50 8.74 19.76 1.40
N ILE A 51 7.56 20.18 1.86
CA ILE A 51 6.28 20.01 1.16
C ILE A 51 6.25 20.78 -0.17
N VAL A 52 6.71 22.03 -0.16
CA VAL A 52 6.79 22.88 -1.36
C VAL A 52 7.71 22.25 -2.39
N LEU A 53 8.90 21.78 -1.97
CA LEU A 53 9.82 21.07 -2.85
C LEU A 53 9.18 19.83 -3.47
N ALA A 54 8.47 19.02 -2.69
CA ALA A 54 7.79 17.84 -3.21
C ALA A 54 6.72 18.19 -4.26
N LYS A 55 5.93 19.23 -3.99
CA LYS A 55 4.92 19.76 -4.93
C LYS A 55 5.55 20.26 -6.23
N GLU A 56 6.63 21.02 -6.15
CA GLU A 56 7.32 21.57 -7.33
C GLU A 56 7.96 20.46 -8.17
N VAL A 57 8.65 19.51 -7.53
CA VAL A 57 9.26 18.36 -8.19
C VAL A 57 8.20 17.51 -8.89
N GLN A 58 7.11 17.17 -8.20
CA GLN A 58 6.02 16.39 -8.80
C GLN A 58 5.38 17.13 -9.98
N SER A 59 5.16 18.44 -9.84
CA SER A 59 4.59 19.28 -10.91
C SER A 59 5.49 19.29 -12.14
N ALA A 60 6.82 19.41 -11.95
CA ALA A 60 7.79 19.36 -13.05
C ALA A 60 7.82 17.98 -13.72
N GLN A 61 7.74 16.88 -12.95
CA GLN A 61 7.64 15.51 -13.49
C GLN A 61 6.39 15.34 -14.37
N ILE A 62 5.24 15.79 -13.88
CA ILE A 62 3.97 15.73 -14.61
C ILE A 62 4.03 16.56 -15.90
N GLN A 63 4.59 17.78 -15.85
CA GLN A 63 4.73 18.63 -17.04
C GLN A 63 5.65 17.98 -18.08
N LYS A 64 6.78 17.43 -17.65
CA LYS A 64 7.70 16.71 -18.53
C LYS A 64 7.00 15.54 -19.21
N TYR A 65 6.28 14.72 -18.44
CA TYR A 65 5.51 13.60 -18.97
C TYR A 65 4.48 14.04 -20.03
N LYS A 66 3.72 15.11 -19.77
CA LYS A 66 2.71 15.63 -20.71
C LYS A 66 3.30 16.13 -22.03
N ASN A 67 4.56 16.56 -22.03
CA ASN A 67 5.23 17.06 -23.23
C ASN A 67 5.79 15.94 -24.12
N GLU A 68 5.86 14.70 -23.63
CA GLU A 68 6.38 13.57 -24.38
C GLU A 68 5.24 12.81 -25.07
N ASN A 69 5.18 12.90 -26.41
CA ASN A 69 4.13 12.32 -27.27
C ASN A 69 4.36 10.83 -27.59
N THR A 70 4.69 10.00 -26.61
CA THR A 70 5.05 8.59 -26.81
C THR A 70 4.40 7.64 -25.81
N ASN A 71 4.39 6.35 -26.17
CA ASN A 71 3.65 5.30 -25.47
C ASN A 71 4.04 5.22 -23.98
N HIS A 72 3.03 5.20 -23.11
CA HIS A 72 2.98 6.08 -21.94
C HIS A 72 3.54 5.48 -20.63
N HIS A 73 3.88 4.19 -20.59
CA HIS A 73 4.03 3.48 -19.32
C HIS A 73 5.45 3.46 -18.73
N GLN A 74 6.43 3.00 -19.51
CA GLN A 74 7.84 3.00 -19.08
C GLN A 74 8.35 4.43 -18.86
N LEU A 75 7.80 5.38 -19.60
CA LEU A 75 8.12 6.79 -19.45
C LEU A 75 7.54 7.40 -18.18
N LEU A 76 6.29 7.09 -17.84
CA LEU A 76 5.73 7.50 -16.55
C LEU A 76 6.54 6.90 -15.39
N LYS A 77 7.03 5.65 -15.55
CA LYS A 77 7.91 5.00 -14.57
C LYS A 77 9.25 5.69 -14.37
N SER A 78 9.84 6.26 -15.42
CA SER A 78 11.15 6.92 -15.34
C SER A 78 11.05 8.40 -14.99
N ILE A 79 9.95 9.08 -15.33
CA ILE A 79 9.77 10.51 -15.08
C ILE A 79 9.12 10.75 -13.71
N CYS A 80 8.01 10.08 -13.41
CA CYS A 80 7.18 10.37 -12.26
C CYS A 80 7.52 9.45 -11.08
N TRP A 81 8.69 9.68 -10.49
CA TRP A 81 9.20 8.90 -9.38
C TRP A 81 8.79 9.43 -8.01
N LEU A 82 8.49 10.73 -7.85
CA LEU A 82 7.96 11.27 -6.58
C LEU A 82 6.43 11.20 -6.64
N VAL A 83 5.83 10.51 -5.68
CA VAL A 83 4.40 10.15 -5.77
C VAL A 83 3.60 10.48 -4.52
N GLY A 84 4.25 10.94 -3.45
CA GLY A 84 3.56 11.30 -2.23
C GLY A 84 4.50 11.90 -1.20
N ILE A 85 3.89 12.25 -0.08
CA ILE A 85 4.56 12.70 1.13
C ILE A 85 4.23 11.70 2.24
N ASP A 86 5.16 11.53 3.15
CA ASP A 86 5.01 10.74 4.36
C ASP A 86 5.14 11.66 5.58
N LEU A 87 4.28 11.51 6.58
CA LEU A 87 4.43 12.14 7.89
C LEU A 87 4.93 11.09 8.89
N SER A 88 6.18 11.24 9.33
CA SER A 88 6.88 10.23 10.14
C SER A 88 7.85 10.87 11.15
N GLY A 89 8.74 10.07 11.75
CA GLY A 89 9.66 10.50 12.80
C GLY A 89 9.09 10.27 14.20
N ASN A 90 9.66 10.93 15.21
CA ASN A 90 9.28 10.66 16.60
C ASN A 90 7.84 11.13 16.89
N CYS A 91 6.92 10.18 17.11
CA CYS A 91 5.50 10.44 17.36
C CYS A 91 5.19 11.24 18.65
N TYR A 92 6.18 11.42 19.53
CA TYR A 92 6.09 12.26 20.73
C TYR A 92 6.58 13.71 20.49
N LYS A 93 6.89 14.09 19.25
CA LYS A 93 7.42 15.41 18.89
C LYS A 93 6.55 16.08 17.84
N GLY A 94 6.74 17.39 17.73
CA GLY A 94 6.05 18.23 16.75
C GLY A 94 4.68 18.73 17.19
N ASP A 95 4.13 19.62 16.38
CA ASP A 95 2.77 20.12 16.47
C ASP A 95 1.98 19.50 15.29
N LEU A 96 1.19 18.46 15.58
CA LEU A 96 0.43 17.76 14.54
C LEU A 96 -0.55 18.69 13.86
N ASP A 97 -1.27 19.53 14.60
CA ASP A 97 -2.33 20.37 14.05
C ASP A 97 -1.77 21.42 13.09
N ALA A 98 -0.61 21.98 13.43
CA ALA A 98 0.14 22.85 12.52
C ALA A 98 0.56 22.10 11.24
N LEU A 99 1.04 20.86 11.35
CA LEU A 99 1.43 20.04 10.20
C LEU A 99 0.23 19.64 9.32
N LEU A 100 -0.90 19.26 9.91
CA LEU A 100 -2.14 18.94 9.18
C LEU A 100 -2.67 20.17 8.43
N THR A 101 -2.68 21.33 9.10
CA THR A 101 -3.04 22.62 8.47
C THR A 101 -2.09 22.95 7.32
N LEU A 102 -0.79 22.70 7.51
CA LEU A 102 0.21 22.94 6.49
C LEU A 102 0.00 22.05 5.26
N PHE A 103 -0.29 20.75 5.44
CA PHE A 103 -0.63 19.86 4.32
C PHE A 103 -1.89 20.32 3.59
N GLN A 104 -2.96 20.67 4.32
CA GLN A 104 -4.21 21.14 3.72
C GLN A 104 -4.02 22.41 2.89
N THR A 105 -3.18 23.34 3.36
CA THR A 105 -2.95 24.63 2.70
C THR A 105 -2.00 24.50 1.51
N GLU A 106 -0.86 23.84 1.68
CA GLU A 106 0.16 23.76 0.62
C GLU A 106 -0.20 22.79 -0.50
N LEU A 107 -0.94 21.72 -0.19
CA LEU A 107 -1.33 20.69 -1.16
C LEU A 107 -2.72 20.94 -1.77
N GLN A 108 -3.38 22.05 -1.45
CA GLN A 108 -4.68 22.39 -2.02
C GLN A 108 -4.60 22.42 -3.56
N GLY A 109 -5.45 21.61 -4.22
CA GLY A 109 -5.52 21.51 -5.68
C GLY A 109 -4.35 20.75 -6.34
N VAL A 110 -3.50 20.11 -5.56
CA VAL A 110 -2.37 19.28 -6.03
C VAL A 110 -2.69 17.81 -5.81
N SER A 111 -2.29 16.97 -6.77
CA SER A 111 -2.44 15.52 -6.64
C SER A 111 -1.21 14.85 -6.01
N LEU A 112 -0.84 15.31 -4.82
CA LEU A 112 0.26 14.77 -4.04
C LEU A 112 -0.29 14.21 -2.73
N PRO A 113 -0.57 12.89 -2.65
CA PRO A 113 -1.17 12.28 -1.47
C PRO A 113 -0.20 12.24 -0.28
N VAL A 114 -0.76 12.21 0.93
CA VAL A 114 -0.02 12.09 2.19
C VAL A 114 -0.32 10.73 2.81
N THR A 115 0.71 9.96 3.15
CA THR A 115 0.59 8.83 4.11
C THR A 115 1.01 9.32 5.49
N MET A 116 0.44 8.76 6.56
CA MET A 116 0.74 9.19 7.94
C MET A 116 1.04 7.99 8.82
N HIS A 117 2.18 8.03 9.51
CA HIS A 117 2.42 7.19 10.67
C HIS A 117 1.40 7.55 11.76
N ALA A 118 0.52 6.62 12.09
CA ALA A 118 -0.65 6.87 12.93
C ALA A 118 -0.79 5.76 13.98
N GLY A 119 -1.24 6.12 15.19
CA GLY A 119 -1.43 5.16 16.27
C GLY A 119 -0.13 4.46 16.71
N GLU A 120 1.02 5.15 16.62
CA GLU A 120 2.31 4.65 17.15
C GLU A 120 2.46 4.86 18.68
N LYS A 121 1.56 5.66 19.27
CA LYS A 121 1.46 5.89 20.73
C LYS A 121 0.00 5.90 21.16
N GLN A 122 -0.23 5.73 22.46
CA GLN A 122 -1.56 5.82 23.08
C GLN A 122 -2.01 7.30 23.16
N ASP A 123 -2.54 7.81 22.07
CA ASP A 123 -3.03 9.19 21.96
C ASP A 123 -4.26 9.24 21.04
N GLU A 124 -5.44 9.02 21.62
CA GLU A 124 -6.71 9.01 20.88
C GLU A 124 -7.02 10.37 20.24
N THR A 125 -6.55 11.47 20.83
CA THR A 125 -6.80 12.83 20.29
C THR A 125 -5.99 13.03 19.02
N GLU A 126 -4.70 12.68 19.05
CA GLU A 126 -3.85 12.72 17.87
C GLU A 126 -4.42 11.88 16.73
N LEU A 127 -4.84 10.64 17.03
CA LEU A 127 -5.38 9.74 16.02
C LEU A 127 -6.73 10.22 15.48
N GLN A 128 -7.57 10.84 16.31
CA GLN A 128 -8.82 11.47 15.86
C GLN A 128 -8.54 12.59 14.85
N HIS A 129 -7.54 13.44 15.10
CA HIS A 129 -7.17 14.50 14.15
C HIS A 129 -6.64 13.94 12.82
N MET A 130 -5.86 12.85 12.85
CA MET A 130 -5.44 12.15 11.63
C MET A 130 -6.63 11.51 10.89
N TYR A 131 -7.60 10.93 11.62
CA TYR A 131 -8.84 10.42 11.04
C TYR A 131 -9.66 11.52 10.36
N ASP A 132 -9.77 12.70 10.99
CA ASP A 132 -10.50 13.84 10.44
C ASP A 132 -9.80 14.42 9.19
N TYR A 133 -8.46 14.36 9.14
CA TYR A 133 -7.69 14.67 7.93
C TYR A 133 -7.92 13.64 6.80
N ALA A 134 -8.19 12.38 7.16
CA ALA A 134 -8.49 11.28 6.26
C ALA A 134 -7.39 11.01 5.20
N PRO A 135 -6.14 10.71 5.59
CA PRO A 135 -5.11 10.36 4.63
C PRO A 135 -5.50 9.07 3.86
N PRO A 136 -5.13 8.95 2.58
CA PRO A 136 -5.40 7.75 1.79
C PRO A 136 -4.69 6.50 2.31
N ARG A 137 -3.63 6.65 3.12
CA ARG A 137 -2.92 5.53 3.74
C ARG A 137 -2.52 5.88 5.18
N TYR A 138 -2.58 4.87 6.04
CA TYR A 138 -2.16 4.94 7.43
C TYR A 138 -1.05 3.93 7.69
N GLY A 139 0.06 4.38 8.24
CA GLY A 139 1.11 3.53 8.79
C GLY A 139 0.75 3.05 10.18
N HIS A 140 1.06 1.78 10.47
CA HIS A 140 0.96 1.14 11.79
C HIS A 140 -0.48 0.92 12.30
N LEU A 141 -1.13 1.95 12.86
CA LEU A 141 -2.40 1.88 13.61
C LEU A 141 -2.39 0.96 14.84
N VAL A 142 -1.24 0.80 15.48
CA VAL A 142 -1.04 -0.18 16.57
C VAL A 142 -1.86 0.14 17.81
N PHE A 143 -1.81 1.38 18.30
CA PHE A 143 -2.53 1.86 19.46
C PHE A 143 -3.85 2.54 19.04
N THR A 144 -4.72 1.77 18.39
CA THR A 144 -6.04 2.24 17.95
C THR A 144 -7.13 1.43 18.63
N ASP A 145 -8.13 2.10 19.20
CA ASP A 145 -9.31 1.42 19.73
C ASP A 145 -10.22 0.87 18.61
N ASP A 146 -11.00 -0.18 18.92
CA ASP A 146 -11.87 -0.84 17.95
C ASP A 146 -12.89 0.12 17.31
N ARG A 147 -13.35 1.16 18.02
CA ARG A 147 -14.35 2.12 17.52
C ARG A 147 -13.72 3.01 16.45
N LEU A 148 -12.56 3.61 16.71
CA LEU A 148 -11.88 4.49 15.77
C LEU A 148 -11.30 3.70 14.59
N LEU A 149 -10.78 2.50 14.84
CA LEU A 149 -10.36 1.60 13.77
C LEU A 149 -11.55 1.23 12.87
N THR A 150 -12.69 0.88 13.45
CA THR A 150 -13.93 0.68 12.67
C THR A 150 -14.28 1.94 11.88
N ALA A 151 -14.19 3.13 12.47
CA ALA A 151 -14.49 4.36 11.75
C ALA A 151 -13.55 4.57 10.54
N ILE A 152 -12.24 4.37 10.70
CA ILE A 152 -11.24 4.46 9.62
C ILE A 152 -11.57 3.48 8.49
N LEU A 153 -11.90 2.23 8.83
CA LEU A 153 -12.11 1.16 7.85
C LEU A 153 -13.50 1.20 7.19
N THR A 154 -14.50 1.81 7.83
CA THR A 154 -15.90 1.74 7.38
C THR A 154 -16.49 3.05 6.88
N LYS A 155 -16.00 4.20 7.37
CA LYS A 155 -16.49 5.52 6.91
C LYS A 155 -16.42 5.66 5.39
N PRO A 156 -15.31 5.28 4.71
CA PRO A 156 -15.23 5.41 3.26
C PRO A 156 -16.29 4.57 2.54
N VAL A 157 -16.59 3.37 3.04
CA VAL A 157 -17.64 2.50 2.47
C VAL A 157 -19.02 3.16 2.55
N ARG A 158 -19.31 3.85 3.65
CA ARG A 158 -20.60 4.54 3.87
C ARG A 158 -20.70 5.84 3.08
N GLU A 159 -19.60 6.56 2.97
CA GLU A 159 -19.52 7.87 2.32
C GLU A 159 -19.11 7.78 0.86
N ASN A 160 -18.97 6.56 0.33
CA ASN A 160 -18.64 6.31 -1.07
C ASN A 160 -17.24 6.87 -1.44
N GLU A 161 -16.31 6.77 -0.49
CA GLU A 161 -14.92 7.17 -0.63
C GLU A 161 -14.02 5.93 -0.73
N LYS A 162 -12.77 6.15 -1.16
CA LYS A 162 -11.77 5.08 -1.26
C LYS A 162 -11.40 4.58 0.14
N ILE A 163 -11.47 3.27 0.35
CA ILE A 163 -11.00 2.67 1.60
C ILE A 163 -9.49 2.94 1.74
N PRO A 164 -9.02 3.51 2.86
CA PRO A 164 -7.61 3.78 3.05
C PRO A 164 -6.83 2.48 3.12
N ASN A 165 -5.59 2.53 2.66
CA ASN A 165 -4.67 1.40 2.84
C ASN A 165 -4.03 1.48 4.24
N VAL A 166 -3.90 0.33 4.91
CA VAL A 166 -3.15 0.23 6.17
C VAL A 166 -1.82 -0.46 5.91
N GLU A 167 -0.73 0.24 6.20
CA GLU A 167 0.64 -0.24 6.06
C GLU A 167 1.05 -0.96 7.36
N ILE A 168 1.16 -2.29 7.30
CA ILE A 168 1.40 -3.17 8.44
C ILE A 168 2.87 -3.58 8.50
N CYS A 169 3.52 -3.23 9.61
CA CYS A 169 4.94 -3.50 9.88
C CYS A 169 5.08 -4.45 11.07
N ILE A 170 4.95 -5.76 10.88
CA ILE A 170 4.75 -6.70 12.00
C ILE A 170 5.95 -6.71 12.94
N THR A 171 7.17 -6.86 12.41
CA THR A 171 8.37 -6.89 13.27
C THR A 171 8.58 -5.58 14.01
N SER A 172 8.47 -4.44 13.31
CA SER A 172 8.58 -3.09 13.92
C SER A 172 7.58 -2.93 15.06
N ASN A 173 6.31 -3.28 14.82
CA ASN A 173 5.25 -3.16 15.81
C ASN A 173 5.54 -4.04 17.03
N LEU A 174 5.91 -5.31 16.85
CA LEU A 174 6.23 -6.21 17.96
C LEU A 174 7.35 -5.63 18.85
N LEU A 175 8.38 -5.05 18.24
CA LEU A 175 9.53 -4.49 18.97
C LEU A 175 9.23 -3.15 19.67
N THR A 176 8.26 -2.37 19.18
CA THR A 176 8.05 -0.99 19.63
C THR A 176 6.79 -0.78 20.48
N SER A 177 5.84 -1.71 20.45
CA SER A 177 4.51 -1.51 21.06
C SER A 177 4.17 -2.43 22.23
N GLY A 178 5.07 -3.33 22.61
CA GLY A 178 4.88 -4.23 23.75
C GLY A 178 4.04 -5.48 23.47
N HIS A 179 3.70 -5.76 22.21
CA HIS A 179 3.11 -7.05 21.82
C HIS A 179 4.12 -8.19 22.02
N GLU A 180 3.75 -9.23 22.75
CA GLU A 180 4.66 -10.34 23.07
C GLU A 180 4.76 -11.36 21.92
N SER A 181 3.82 -11.33 20.98
CA SER A 181 3.79 -12.26 19.86
C SER A 181 2.92 -11.76 18.70
N VAL A 182 3.13 -12.34 17.52
CA VAL A 182 2.27 -12.15 16.34
C VAL A 182 0.80 -12.39 16.64
N ARG A 183 0.46 -13.33 17.55
CA ARG A 183 -0.93 -13.64 17.90
C ARG A 183 -1.65 -12.49 18.60
N GLN A 184 -0.91 -11.64 19.30
CA GLN A 184 -1.47 -10.48 20.01
C GLN A 184 -1.51 -9.24 19.11
N HIS A 185 -0.82 -9.25 17.96
CA HIS A 185 -0.74 -8.12 17.03
C HIS A 185 -2.15 -7.70 16.54
N HIS A 186 -2.40 -6.39 16.44
CA HIS A 186 -3.70 -5.79 16.08
C HIS A 186 -4.20 -6.11 14.66
N LEU A 187 -3.39 -6.82 13.87
CA LEU A 187 -3.79 -7.39 12.57
C LEU A 187 -5.06 -8.24 12.71
N CYS A 188 -5.22 -8.99 13.81
CA CYS A 188 -6.44 -9.76 14.08
C CYS A 188 -7.68 -8.87 14.08
N THR A 189 -7.59 -7.73 14.76
CA THR A 189 -8.67 -6.76 14.89
C THR A 189 -9.00 -6.14 13.54
N ILE A 190 -8.00 -5.67 12.80
CA ILE A 190 -8.18 -5.13 11.43
C ILE A 190 -8.88 -6.17 10.55
N TRP A 191 -8.38 -7.39 10.55
CA TRP A 191 -8.91 -8.48 9.75
C TRP A 191 -10.37 -8.77 10.08
N LYS A 192 -10.68 -8.93 11.38
CA LYS A 192 -12.01 -9.21 11.87
C LYS A 192 -13.00 -8.08 11.55
N LEU A 193 -12.61 -6.83 11.75
CA LEU A 193 -13.47 -5.68 11.47
C LEU A 193 -13.78 -5.57 9.97
N PHE A 194 -12.81 -5.81 9.10
CA PHE A 194 -13.07 -5.89 7.66
C PHE A 194 -14.05 -7.00 7.30
N CYS A 195 -13.89 -8.20 7.88
CA CYS A 195 -14.85 -9.29 7.73
C CYS A 195 -16.24 -8.84 8.19
N ASP A 196 -16.38 -8.32 9.40
CA ASP A 196 -17.68 -7.99 10.00
C ASP A 196 -18.44 -6.90 9.20
N VAL A 197 -17.73 -6.02 8.51
CA VAL A 197 -18.30 -4.88 7.77
C VAL A 197 -18.67 -5.24 6.34
N LEU A 198 -17.78 -5.92 5.62
CA LEU A 198 -17.93 -6.16 4.18
C LEU A 198 -18.49 -7.56 3.88
N TYR A 199 -18.26 -8.52 4.77
CA TYR A 199 -18.83 -9.85 4.70
C TYR A 199 -20.06 -9.90 5.59
N LYS A 200 -21.26 -9.68 5.01
CA LYS A 200 -22.51 -9.99 5.74
C LYS A 200 -22.43 -11.46 6.17
N LYS A 201 -22.35 -11.70 7.48
CA LYS A 201 -22.36 -13.03 8.10
C LYS A 201 -23.32 -13.93 7.34
N ASN A 202 -22.77 -14.86 6.55
CA ASN A 202 -23.52 -16.06 6.22
C ASN A 202 -23.75 -16.75 7.57
N GLU A 203 -25.01 -16.98 7.93
CA GLU A 203 -25.43 -17.50 9.24
C GLU A 203 -24.89 -18.92 9.56
N ASN A 204 -24.13 -19.49 8.63
CA ASN A 204 -23.45 -20.77 8.77
C ASN A 204 -22.00 -20.64 8.27
N ARG A 205 -21.01 -20.80 9.18
CA ARG A 205 -19.86 -21.74 9.10
C ARG A 205 -18.58 -21.23 9.76
N ASP A 206 -17.82 -22.19 10.29
CA ASP A 206 -16.44 -22.13 10.78
C ASP A 206 -15.38 -21.79 9.69
N GLU A 207 -15.78 -21.21 8.56
CA GLU A 207 -14.86 -20.93 7.44
C GLU A 207 -14.13 -19.60 7.66
N THR A 208 -12.81 -19.62 7.56
CA THR A 208 -11.99 -18.40 7.62
C THR A 208 -12.06 -17.63 6.31
N MET A 209 -11.72 -16.33 6.31
CA MET A 209 -11.60 -15.56 5.06
C MET A 209 -10.55 -16.17 4.12
N PHE A 210 -9.51 -16.81 4.65
CA PHE A 210 -8.56 -17.58 3.85
C PHE A 210 -9.21 -18.78 3.16
N ASP A 211 -10.13 -19.48 3.81
CA ASP A 211 -10.89 -20.58 3.20
C ASP A 211 -11.81 -20.07 2.09
N VAL A 212 -12.47 -18.94 2.32
CA VAL A 212 -13.31 -18.27 1.33
C VAL A 212 -12.48 -17.81 0.12
N PHE A 213 -11.31 -17.21 0.37
CA PHE A 213 -10.36 -16.81 -0.66
C PHE A 213 -9.90 -18.00 -1.49
N VAL A 214 -9.51 -19.10 -0.85
CA VAL A 214 -9.02 -20.30 -1.54
C VAL A 214 -10.09 -20.89 -2.46
N LYS A 215 -11.36 -20.83 -2.05
CA LYS A 215 -12.47 -21.32 -2.88
C LYS A 215 -12.74 -20.40 -4.07
N HIS A 216 -12.48 -19.10 -3.94
CA HIS A 216 -12.87 -18.08 -4.92
C HIS A 216 -11.81 -16.98 -5.16
N PRO A 217 -10.55 -17.33 -5.50
CA PRO A 217 -9.44 -16.37 -5.48
C PRO A 217 -9.61 -15.24 -6.51
N GLN A 218 -10.10 -15.55 -7.71
CA GLN A 218 -10.33 -14.55 -8.76
C GLN A 218 -11.45 -13.57 -8.37
N LYS A 219 -12.56 -14.07 -7.83
CA LYS A 219 -13.66 -13.22 -7.35
C LYS A 219 -13.18 -12.29 -6.24
N CYS A 220 -12.38 -12.80 -5.30
CA CYS A 220 -11.81 -11.97 -4.24
C CYS A 220 -10.90 -10.87 -4.79
N LEU A 221 -10.07 -11.20 -5.77
CA LEU A 221 -9.19 -10.25 -6.44
C LEU A 221 -10.01 -9.18 -7.18
N ASP A 222 -11.00 -9.57 -7.98
CA ASP A 222 -11.84 -8.67 -8.76
C ASP A 222 -12.66 -7.73 -7.86
N ASP A 223 -13.36 -8.27 -6.86
CA ASP A 223 -14.14 -7.49 -5.88
C ASP A 223 -13.24 -6.49 -5.12
N SER A 224 -12.02 -6.93 -4.76
CA SER A 224 -11.06 -6.10 -4.03
C SER A 224 -10.42 -5.03 -4.90
N LEU A 225 -10.10 -5.33 -6.17
CA LEU A 225 -9.58 -4.35 -7.12
C LEU A 225 -10.63 -3.30 -7.42
N LEU A 226 -11.86 -3.71 -7.73
CA LEU A 226 -12.98 -2.81 -8.04
C LEU A 226 -13.17 -1.76 -6.93
N LEU A 227 -13.15 -2.20 -5.66
CA LEU A 227 -13.27 -1.33 -4.49
C LEU A 227 -12.08 -0.37 -4.31
N ARG A 228 -10.89 -0.72 -4.81
CA ARG A 228 -9.66 0.08 -4.66
C ARG A 228 -9.42 1.04 -5.83
N THR A 229 -9.97 0.75 -7.01
CA THR A 229 -9.70 1.49 -8.26
C THR A 229 -10.76 2.52 -8.60
N GLU A 230 -12.02 2.30 -8.23
CA GLU A 230 -13.11 3.22 -8.56
C GLU A 230 -13.59 3.99 -7.34
N THR A 231 -13.97 5.26 -7.53
CA THR A 231 -14.88 5.92 -6.60
C THR A 231 -16.20 5.15 -6.64
N TRP A 232 -16.58 4.56 -5.51
CA TRP A 232 -17.78 3.72 -5.25
C TRP A 232 -19.11 4.21 -5.89
N LYS A 233 -19.16 5.46 -6.39
CA LYS A 233 -20.35 6.21 -6.82
C LYS A 233 -20.91 5.74 -8.14
N ASN A 234 -20.04 5.37 -9.08
CA ASN A 234 -20.47 5.05 -10.45
C ASN A 234 -20.89 3.58 -10.59
N LEU A 235 -20.38 2.70 -9.72
CA LEU A 235 -20.70 1.27 -9.75
C LEU A 235 -21.96 0.90 -8.98
N GLN A 236 -22.44 1.80 -8.11
CA GLN A 236 -23.57 1.47 -7.24
C GLN A 236 -24.86 1.25 -8.05
N ASP A 237 -25.07 2.00 -9.13
CA ASP A 237 -26.32 1.94 -9.89
C ASP A 237 -26.34 0.80 -10.93
N ASP A 238 -25.22 0.54 -11.61
CA ASP A 238 -25.14 -0.51 -12.65
C ASP A 238 -24.75 -1.88 -12.07
N TYR A 239 -23.89 -1.95 -11.05
CA TYR A 239 -23.39 -3.23 -10.52
C TYR A 239 -24.26 -3.82 -9.42
N LEU A 240 -24.98 -3.00 -8.63
CA LEU A 240 -25.98 -3.51 -7.66
C LEU A 240 -27.30 -3.93 -8.33
N SER A 241 -27.56 -3.49 -9.56
CA SER A 241 -28.77 -3.88 -10.30
C SER A 241 -28.59 -5.21 -11.05
N GLU A 242 -27.38 -5.55 -11.50
CA GLU A 242 -27.10 -6.81 -12.21
C GLU A 242 -26.54 -7.95 -11.33
N HIS A 243 -25.89 -7.65 -10.20
CA HIS A 243 -25.34 -8.66 -9.30
C HIS A 243 -25.99 -8.57 -7.92
N HIS A 244 -26.77 -9.61 -7.60
CA HIS A 244 -27.49 -9.78 -6.35
C HIS A 244 -26.64 -9.33 -5.14
N GLN A 245 -27.28 -8.60 -4.22
CA GLN A 245 -26.75 -8.01 -2.97
C GLN A 245 -26.12 -9.00 -1.96
N HIS A 246 -25.73 -10.19 -2.39
CA HIS A 246 -25.29 -11.29 -1.54
C HIS A 246 -23.93 -11.82 -2.05
N ASP A 247 -22.94 -11.76 -1.16
CA ASP A 247 -21.60 -12.39 -1.27
C ASP A 247 -20.50 -11.64 -2.05
N ARG A 248 -20.23 -10.36 -1.76
CA ARG A 248 -18.94 -9.76 -2.13
C ARG A 248 -17.82 -10.31 -1.25
N LEU A 249 -16.69 -10.66 -1.85
CA LEU A 249 -15.53 -11.24 -1.16
C LEU A 249 -14.37 -10.25 -1.16
N VAL A 250 -14.44 -9.24 -0.31
CA VAL A 250 -13.41 -8.19 -0.25
C VAL A 250 -12.33 -8.55 0.75
N LEU A 251 -11.06 -8.48 0.32
CA LEU A 251 -9.91 -8.58 1.20
C LEU A 251 -9.60 -7.23 1.87
N PRO A 252 -9.18 -7.22 3.15
CA PRO A 252 -8.72 -6.03 3.84
C PRO A 252 -7.75 -5.21 2.99
N ASN A 253 -7.91 -3.88 2.99
CA ASN A 253 -7.01 -3.00 2.28
C ASN A 253 -5.69 -2.81 3.06
N ILE A 254 -4.96 -3.89 3.28
CA ILE A 254 -3.67 -3.87 3.98
C ILE A 254 -2.51 -4.05 3.00
N ALA A 255 -1.35 -3.54 3.36
CA ALA A 255 -0.07 -3.83 2.72
C ALA A 255 0.96 -4.20 3.79
N LEU A 256 1.88 -5.11 3.48
CA LEU A 256 2.94 -5.53 4.42
C LEU A 256 4.22 -4.77 4.11
N HIS A 257 4.90 -4.30 5.16
CA HIS A 257 6.09 -3.47 5.06
C HIS A 257 7.13 -3.88 6.11
N THR A 258 8.41 -3.65 5.81
CA THR A 258 9.50 -3.87 6.78
C THR A 258 9.67 -2.74 7.77
N ASP A 259 9.07 -1.57 7.51
CA ASP A 259 9.46 -0.30 8.12
C ASP A 259 10.99 -0.10 7.92
N ASP A 260 11.77 -0.02 8.98
CA ASP A 260 13.23 0.02 8.94
C ASP A 260 13.90 -1.37 8.94
N ARG A 261 13.99 -2.01 7.76
CA ARG A 261 14.59 -3.37 7.63
C ARG A 261 15.96 -3.54 8.29
N GLY A 262 16.79 -2.49 8.27
CA GLY A 262 18.15 -2.52 8.82
C GLY A 262 18.21 -2.31 10.33
N VAL A 263 17.24 -1.60 10.90
CA VAL A 263 17.14 -1.37 12.35
C VAL A 263 16.54 -2.59 13.04
N PHE A 264 15.54 -3.21 12.42
CA PHE A 264 14.83 -4.36 12.97
C PHE A 264 15.38 -5.72 12.53
N GLU A 265 16.47 -5.74 11.75
CA GLU A 265 17.11 -6.95 11.23
C GLU A 265 16.10 -7.91 10.56
N THR A 266 15.18 -7.36 9.76
CA THR A 266 14.09 -8.09 9.11
C THR A 266 14.17 -8.00 7.58
N SER A 267 13.33 -8.75 6.90
CA SER A 267 13.13 -8.69 5.46
C SER A 267 11.64 -8.83 5.10
N MET A 268 11.26 -8.46 3.87
CA MET A 268 9.89 -8.70 3.40
C MET A 268 9.49 -10.17 3.47
N THR A 269 10.43 -11.10 3.32
CA THR A 269 10.19 -12.54 3.48
C THR A 269 9.85 -12.88 4.93
N ASP A 270 10.53 -12.26 5.88
CA ASP A 270 10.29 -12.47 7.31
C ASP A 270 8.93 -11.88 7.72
N GLU A 271 8.59 -10.68 7.24
CA GLU A 271 7.26 -10.08 7.46
C GLU A 271 6.13 -10.98 6.92
N LEU A 272 6.30 -11.53 5.71
CA LEU A 272 5.36 -12.49 5.13
C LEU A 272 5.27 -13.78 5.97
N ALA A 273 6.38 -14.29 6.46
CA ALA A 273 6.41 -15.48 7.30
C ALA A 273 5.69 -15.25 8.65
N LEU A 274 5.85 -14.07 9.26
CA LEU A 274 5.12 -13.69 10.47
C LEU A 274 3.63 -13.51 10.18
N PHE A 275 3.29 -12.85 9.08
CA PHE A 275 1.90 -12.67 8.65
C PHE A 275 1.17 -14.02 8.49
N LEU A 276 1.83 -15.01 7.88
CA LEU A 276 1.28 -16.35 7.72
C LEU A 276 1.13 -17.13 9.04
N GLN A 277 1.87 -16.78 10.09
CA GLN A 277 1.68 -17.36 11.42
C GLN A 277 0.48 -16.78 12.17
N HIS A 278 -0.12 -15.71 11.65
CA HIS A 278 -1.21 -15.03 12.31
C HIS A 278 -2.50 -15.88 12.30
N PRO A 279 -3.20 -16.10 13.44
CA PRO A 279 -4.35 -17.00 13.52
C PRO A 279 -5.51 -16.65 12.58
N SER A 280 -5.71 -15.37 12.27
CA SER A 280 -6.75 -14.91 11.33
C SER A 280 -6.43 -15.20 9.87
N VAL A 281 -5.17 -15.51 9.56
CA VAL A 281 -4.67 -15.71 8.19
C VAL A 281 -4.60 -17.20 7.86
N LEU A 282 -3.96 -17.99 8.71
CA LEU A 282 -3.89 -19.44 8.53
C LEU A 282 -4.42 -20.15 9.77
N HIS A 283 -5.56 -20.83 9.60
CA HIS A 283 -5.97 -21.89 10.50
C HIS A 283 -5.47 -23.22 9.91
N LEU A 284 -4.21 -23.55 10.20
CA LEU A 284 -3.62 -24.78 9.70
C LEU A 284 -4.32 -25.98 10.36
N ASN A 285 -5.11 -26.72 9.58
CA ASN A 285 -5.56 -28.05 9.98
C ASN A 285 -4.37 -29.01 9.82
N GLU A 286 -3.96 -29.67 10.90
CA GLU A 286 -2.82 -30.61 10.91
C GLU A 286 -2.98 -31.77 9.91
N ASN A 287 -4.22 -32.03 9.43
CA ASN A 287 -4.54 -33.08 8.47
C ASN A 287 -4.55 -32.62 7.01
N GLU A 288 -4.28 -31.35 6.71
CA GLU A 288 -4.27 -30.87 5.31
C GLU A 288 -3.04 -31.36 4.54
N ASN A 289 -3.24 -31.63 3.24
CA ASN A 289 -2.13 -31.95 2.34
C ASN A 289 -1.18 -30.74 2.23
N LYS A 290 0.08 -30.94 2.64
CA LYS A 290 1.13 -29.91 2.65
C LYS A 290 1.35 -29.24 1.29
N GLU A 291 1.21 -30.00 0.20
CA GLU A 291 1.39 -29.46 -1.15
C GLU A 291 0.23 -28.53 -1.53
N LEU A 292 -1.01 -28.93 -1.25
CA LEU A 292 -2.19 -28.10 -1.46
C LEU A 292 -2.12 -26.82 -0.62
N LEU A 293 -1.71 -26.94 0.65
CA LEU A 293 -1.51 -25.81 1.54
C LEU A 293 -0.47 -24.83 0.98
N PHE A 294 0.65 -25.33 0.46
CA PHE A 294 1.67 -24.50 -0.18
C PHE A 294 1.09 -23.68 -1.35
N TYR A 295 0.35 -24.31 -2.26
CA TYR A 295 -0.29 -23.61 -3.37
C TYR A 295 -1.28 -22.53 -2.91
N ARG A 296 -2.10 -22.84 -1.88
CA ARG A 296 -3.06 -21.89 -1.30
C ARG A 296 -2.35 -20.66 -0.73
N VAL A 297 -1.27 -20.87 0.01
CA VAL A 297 -0.44 -19.80 0.60
C VAL A 297 0.18 -18.94 -0.50
N CYS A 298 0.78 -19.56 -1.53
CA CYS A 298 1.36 -18.83 -2.66
C CYS A 298 0.32 -17.97 -3.39
N ALA A 299 -0.86 -18.52 -3.67
CA ALA A 299 -1.94 -17.77 -4.33
C ALA A 299 -2.41 -16.59 -3.49
N PHE A 300 -2.54 -16.77 -2.17
CA PHE A 300 -2.96 -15.73 -1.26
C PHE A 300 -1.93 -14.60 -1.13
N VAL A 301 -0.66 -14.96 -0.95
CA VAL A 301 0.45 -13.99 -0.93
C VAL A 301 0.54 -13.24 -2.25
N TYR A 302 0.39 -13.94 -3.39
CA TYR A 302 0.36 -13.30 -4.70
C TYR A 302 -0.76 -12.25 -4.79
N VAL A 303 -1.99 -12.61 -4.42
CA VAL A 303 -3.12 -11.66 -4.46
C VAL A 303 -2.90 -10.48 -3.52
N LEU A 304 -2.43 -10.69 -2.30
CA LEU A 304 -2.12 -9.58 -1.39
C LEU A 304 -1.05 -8.65 -1.95
N ASN A 305 -0.02 -9.19 -2.61
CA ASN A 305 1.00 -8.37 -3.27
C ASN A 305 0.41 -7.58 -4.45
N VAL A 306 -0.37 -8.22 -5.31
CA VAL A 306 -1.08 -7.58 -6.43
C VAL A 306 -1.97 -6.45 -5.92
N LEU A 307 -2.73 -6.70 -4.87
CA LEU A 307 -3.60 -5.76 -4.22
C LEU A 307 -2.85 -4.61 -3.51
N SER A 308 -1.63 -4.88 -3.01
CA SER A 308 -0.74 -3.86 -2.44
C SER A 308 -0.16 -2.95 -3.53
N LEU A 309 0.12 -3.47 -4.73
CA LEU A 309 0.57 -2.65 -5.87
C LEU A 309 -0.50 -1.65 -6.32
N ALA A 310 -1.79 -2.00 -6.21
CA ALA A 310 -2.89 -1.06 -6.45
C ALA A 310 -2.93 0.11 -5.42
N ASN A 311 -2.22 -0.02 -4.30
CA ASN A 311 -2.09 0.99 -3.25
C ASN A 311 -0.78 1.78 -3.31
N ALA A 312 0.16 1.38 -4.18
CA ALA A 312 1.33 2.19 -4.46
C ALA A 312 0.85 3.54 -4.98
N PHE A 313 1.34 4.65 -4.41
CA PHE A 313 0.93 5.96 -4.91
C PHE A 313 1.31 6.05 -6.38
N SER A 314 0.31 6.31 -7.20
CA SER A 314 0.44 6.61 -8.61
C SER A 314 0.17 8.10 -8.81
N VAL A 315 0.73 8.67 -9.87
CA VAL A 315 0.27 9.97 -10.34
C VAL A 315 -1.21 9.82 -10.69
N SER A 316 -2.08 10.70 -10.17
CA SER A 316 -3.53 10.58 -10.35
C SER A 316 -3.90 10.36 -11.82
N SER A 317 -4.86 9.47 -12.03
CA SER A 317 -5.46 9.20 -13.34
C SER A 317 -6.04 10.44 -13.98
N ASP A 318 -6.53 11.42 -13.23
CA ASP A 318 -7.11 12.66 -13.79
C ASP A 318 -6.05 13.48 -14.54
N ILE A 319 -4.78 13.32 -14.15
CA ILE A 319 -3.62 13.94 -14.80
C ILE A 319 -3.27 13.21 -16.10
N ILE A 320 -3.55 11.90 -16.16
CA ILE A 320 -3.25 11.01 -17.28
C ILE A 320 -4.41 10.98 -18.31
N GLN A 321 -5.66 11.01 -17.85
CA GLN A 321 -6.89 10.89 -18.65
C GLN A 321 -7.22 12.13 -19.47
N LYS A 322 -6.72 13.32 -19.10
CA LYS A 322 -6.95 14.55 -19.90
C LYS A 322 -6.41 14.47 -21.33
N ASN A 323 -5.60 13.46 -21.67
CA ASN A 323 -5.09 13.24 -23.02
C ASN A 323 -5.74 12.06 -23.77
N ASN A 324 -6.56 11.21 -23.13
CA ASN A 324 -7.18 10.06 -23.79
C ASN A 324 -8.59 9.79 -23.24
N ASN A 325 -9.60 9.93 -24.11
CA ASN A 325 -10.98 9.51 -23.84
C ASN A 325 -11.05 7.98 -23.63
N SER A 326 -10.86 7.47 -22.42
CA SER A 326 -11.48 6.20 -21.97
C SER A 326 -11.18 5.89 -20.50
N ASP A 327 -12.22 5.53 -19.76
CA ASP A 327 -12.15 4.93 -18.41
C ASP A 327 -11.40 3.58 -18.41
N ASN A 328 -11.25 2.94 -19.58
CA ASN A 328 -10.47 1.70 -19.77
C ASN A 328 -8.96 1.84 -19.50
N PHE A 329 -8.40 3.05 -19.45
CA PHE A 329 -6.96 3.22 -19.27
C PHE A 329 -6.48 2.81 -17.87
N GLN A 330 -7.25 3.03 -16.80
CA GLN A 330 -6.83 2.67 -15.43
C GLN A 330 -6.82 1.16 -15.21
N LEU A 331 -7.86 0.47 -15.65
CA LEU A 331 -7.96 -0.97 -15.54
C LEU A 331 -6.89 -1.63 -16.42
N GLN A 332 -6.71 -1.16 -17.66
CA GLN A 332 -5.65 -1.66 -18.55
C GLN A 332 -4.25 -1.32 -18.01
N TYR A 333 -4.03 -0.15 -17.39
CA TYR A 333 -2.75 0.22 -16.77
C TYR A 333 -2.39 -0.70 -15.60
N LEU A 334 -3.37 -1.00 -14.76
CA LEU A 334 -3.20 -1.94 -13.66
C LEU A 334 -3.00 -3.36 -14.21
N MET A 335 -3.81 -3.79 -15.18
CA MET A 335 -3.68 -5.09 -15.84
C MET A 335 -2.35 -5.25 -16.60
N ASP A 336 -1.82 -4.21 -17.25
CA ASP A 336 -0.52 -4.22 -17.92
C ASP A 336 0.65 -4.28 -16.92
N GLN A 337 0.46 -3.76 -15.69
CA GLN A 337 1.39 -3.99 -14.58
C GLN A 337 1.28 -5.43 -14.06
N PHE A 338 0.09 -6.04 -14.15
CA PHE A 338 -0.19 -7.38 -13.65
C PHE A 338 0.18 -8.51 -14.61
N TYR A 339 0.13 -8.30 -15.93
CA TYR A 339 0.47 -9.31 -16.95
C TYR A 339 1.91 -9.24 -17.47
N ALA A 340 2.70 -8.27 -17.01
CA ALA A 340 4.13 -8.14 -17.34
C ALA A 340 5.08 -8.83 -16.32
N VAL A 341 4.51 -9.46 -15.29
CA VAL A 341 5.17 -10.34 -14.31
C VAL A 341 4.68 -11.76 -14.55
#